data_AF-A0A2V7JY21-F1
#
_entry.id   AF-A0A2V7JY21-F1
#
_cell.length_a   1.000
_cell.length_b   1.000
_cell.length_c   1.000
_cell.angle_alpha   90.00
_cell.angle_beta   90.00
_cell.angle_gamma   90.00
#
_symmetry.space_group_name_H-M   'P 1'
#
loop_
_entity.id
_entity.type
_entity.pdbx_description
1 polymer ?
#
loop_
_entity_poly.entity_id
_entity_poly.type
_entity_poly.pdbx_seq_one_letter_code
_entity_poly.pdbx_strand_id
1 'polypeptide(L)'
;MIRPSEARYLFVYPFTKTRPWYMLPKAERQTMMDEHVRIGRQYPSIRLNTTYSYGLDDQEFIVAFEGDNPSDFLDLVMELRESKASSYTLRDTPTFTCVQMSLWDMLDTLGGAGAAEALARRPARADGYTPVATLAELAPGVGRRVYAAGEAVALFNVNGTVYAIANRCTHARASLSEGAVDPARCAVTCPWHEGVFSLETGQVLGGPPSLPIAVYRVKLEGDTVLIAPAEAREPTVAPRSS
;
A
#
# COMPACT_ATOMS: atom_id res chain seq x y z
N MET A 1 -26.30 4.97 5.66
CA MET A 1 -25.55 4.08 4.73
C MET A 1 -24.08 4.38 4.91
N ILE A 2 -23.28 3.41 5.34
CA ILE A 2 -21.82 3.57 5.46
C ILE A 2 -21.28 3.70 4.03
N ARG A 3 -20.59 4.80 3.75
CA ARG A 3 -19.90 5.03 2.47
C ARG A 3 -18.41 5.09 2.76
N PRO A 4 -17.62 4.07 2.38
CA PRO A 4 -16.17 4.11 2.53
C PRO A 4 -15.60 5.40 1.94
N SER A 5 -14.58 5.95 2.59
CA SER A 5 -13.77 7.03 2.04
C SER A 5 -12.65 6.48 1.17
N GLU A 6 -11.92 7.39 0.51
CA GLU A 6 -10.69 7.09 -0.22
C GLU A 6 -9.45 7.30 0.68
N ALA A 7 -9.62 7.20 2.01
CA ALA A 7 -8.52 7.38 2.95
C ALA A 7 -7.55 6.19 2.90
N ARG A 8 -6.26 6.48 3.02
CA ARG A 8 -5.20 5.47 2.86
C ARG A 8 -5.23 4.35 3.89
N TYR A 9 -5.68 4.60 5.12
CA TYR A 9 -5.69 3.60 6.19
C TYR A 9 -7.10 3.35 6.73
N LEU A 10 -7.35 2.09 7.07
CA LEU A 10 -8.55 1.63 7.77
C LEU A 10 -8.13 0.89 9.03
N PHE A 11 -8.63 1.32 10.19
CA PHE A 11 -8.46 0.65 11.47
C PHE A 11 -9.79 0.04 11.87
N VAL A 12 -9.87 -1.29 11.96
CA VAL A 12 -11.10 -1.99 12.31
C VAL A 12 -10.87 -2.95 13.46
N TYR A 13 -11.77 -2.94 14.44
CA TYR A 13 -11.72 -3.85 15.58
C TYR A 13 -13.11 -4.15 16.14
N PRO A 14 -13.31 -5.35 16.71
CA PRO A 14 -14.52 -5.66 17.45
C PRO A 14 -14.51 -4.90 18.76
N PHE A 15 -15.68 -4.56 19.28
CA PHE A 15 -15.79 -3.92 20.58
C PHE A 15 -16.93 -4.53 21.39
N THR A 16 -16.70 -4.74 22.68
CA THR A 16 -17.66 -5.33 23.63
C THR A 16 -17.61 -4.55 24.93
N LYS A 17 -18.77 -4.15 25.43
CA LYS A 17 -18.89 -3.47 26.73
C LYS A 17 -19.05 -4.49 27.86
N THR A 18 -18.68 -4.09 29.08
CA THR A 18 -18.96 -4.90 30.27
C THR A 18 -20.46 -4.93 30.55
N ARG A 19 -20.97 -5.99 31.19
CA ARG A 19 -22.40 -6.11 31.53
C ARG A 19 -22.94 -4.92 32.36
N PRO A 20 -22.20 -4.36 33.34
CA PRO A 20 -22.64 -3.17 34.08
C PRO A 20 -23.00 -1.97 33.20
N TRP A 21 -22.37 -1.80 32.03
CA TRP A 21 -22.73 -0.74 31.08
C TRP A 21 -24.22 -0.74 30.77
N TYR A 22 -24.78 -1.91 30.49
CA TYR A 22 -26.18 -2.06 30.08
C TYR A 22 -27.18 -1.90 31.24
N MET A 23 -26.70 -2.00 32.48
CA MET A 23 -27.51 -1.79 33.68
C MET A 23 -27.62 -0.30 34.06
N LEU A 24 -26.76 0.56 33.49
CA LEU A 24 -26.81 2.00 33.74
C LEU A 24 -28.05 2.65 33.09
N PRO A 25 -28.64 3.66 33.75
CA PRO A 25 -29.64 4.52 33.13
C PRO A 25 -29.14 5.10 31.81
N LYS A 26 -30.04 5.23 30.82
CA LYS A 26 -29.71 5.75 29.49
C LYS A 26 -29.06 7.14 29.55
N ALA A 27 -29.51 7.99 30.47
CA ALA A 27 -28.97 9.35 30.66
C ALA A 27 -27.49 9.32 31.07
N GLU A 28 -27.11 8.44 31.99
CA GLU A 28 -25.71 8.32 32.43
C GLU A 28 -24.81 7.80 31.30
N ARG A 29 -25.28 6.80 30.55
CA ARG A 29 -24.58 6.34 29.35
C ARG A 29 -24.42 7.45 28.33
N GLN A 30 -25.46 8.26 28.12
CA GLN A 30 -25.43 9.36 27.17
C GLN A 30 -24.38 10.41 27.58
N THR A 31 -24.32 10.80 28.86
CA THR A 31 -23.29 11.74 29.34
C THR A 31 -21.87 11.25 29.08
N MET A 32 -21.59 9.96 29.30
CA MET A 32 -20.28 9.38 28.97
C MET A 32 -20.02 9.34 27.46
N MET A 33 -21.05 9.07 26.65
CA MET A 33 -20.93 9.10 25.20
C MET A 33 -20.76 10.52 24.64
N ASP A 34 -21.35 11.54 25.26
CA ASP A 34 -21.18 12.93 24.85
C ASP A 34 -19.73 13.41 25.09
N GLU A 35 -19.11 12.99 26.19
CA GLU A 35 -17.68 13.15 26.43
C GLU A 35 -16.85 12.44 25.35
N HIS A 36 -17.13 11.17 25.09
CA HIS A 36 -16.45 10.37 24.07
C HIS A 36 -16.54 11.01 22.66
N VAL A 37 -17.73 11.49 22.28
CA VAL A 37 -17.97 12.18 21.00
C VAL A 37 -17.23 13.51 20.94
N ARG A 38 -17.15 14.25 22.04
CA ARG A 38 -16.40 15.51 22.11
C ARG A 38 -14.90 15.30 21.89
N ILE A 39 -14.32 14.25 22.45
CA ILE A 39 -12.93 13.84 22.16
C ILE A 39 -12.79 13.53 20.67
N GLY A 40 -13.63 12.65 20.12
CA GLY A 40 -13.55 12.27 18.70
C GLY A 40 -13.64 13.45 17.72
N ARG A 41 -14.42 14.48 18.04
CA ARG A 41 -14.54 15.70 17.21
C ARG A 41 -13.27 16.56 17.15
N GLN A 42 -12.32 16.36 18.06
CA GLN A 42 -11.02 17.05 18.02
C GLN A 42 -10.11 16.49 16.92
N TYR A 43 -10.45 15.32 16.35
CA TYR A 43 -9.67 14.62 15.32
C TYR A 43 -10.45 14.53 14.00
N PRO A 44 -10.69 15.66 13.29
CA PRO A 44 -11.50 15.67 12.07
C PRO A 44 -10.86 14.93 10.89
N SER A 45 -9.55 14.64 10.94
CA SER A 45 -8.84 13.81 9.96
C SER A 45 -9.21 12.32 10.07
N ILE A 46 -9.81 11.89 11.19
CA ILE A 46 -10.24 10.52 11.41
C ILE A 46 -11.75 10.42 11.27
N ARG A 47 -12.19 9.66 10.26
CA ARG A 47 -13.60 9.38 10.04
C ARG A 47 -14.01 8.11 10.76
N LEU A 48 -14.98 8.24 11.67
CA LEU A 48 -15.53 7.12 12.44
C LEU A 48 -16.77 6.50 11.75
N ASN A 49 -16.81 5.17 11.71
CA ASN A 49 -17.97 4.36 11.38
C ASN A 49 -18.18 3.32 12.49
N THR A 50 -19.26 3.45 13.25
CA THR A 50 -19.63 2.48 14.30
C THR A 50 -20.92 1.78 13.90
N THR A 51 -20.94 0.45 14.00
CA THR A 51 -22.16 -0.35 13.82
C THR A 51 -22.28 -1.42 14.90
N TYR A 52 -23.48 -1.97 15.03
CA TYR A 52 -23.79 -3.06 15.94
C TYR A 52 -23.77 -4.40 15.21
N SER A 53 -23.41 -5.47 15.94
CA SER A 53 -23.38 -6.85 15.44
C SER A 53 -24.15 -7.83 16.33
N TYR A 54 -25.07 -7.34 17.17
CA TYR A 54 -25.90 -8.17 18.04
C TYR A 54 -26.63 -9.28 17.28
N GLY A 55 -26.42 -10.53 17.68
CA GLY A 55 -27.05 -11.69 17.06
C GLY A 55 -26.51 -12.05 15.67
N LEU A 56 -25.55 -11.29 15.15
CA LEU A 56 -24.85 -11.58 13.89
C LEU A 56 -23.45 -12.16 14.12
N ASP A 57 -22.78 -11.75 15.21
CA ASP A 57 -21.43 -12.19 15.55
C ASP A 57 -21.21 -12.13 17.08
N ASP A 58 -20.03 -12.56 17.55
CA ASP A 58 -19.69 -12.70 18.98
C ASP A 58 -19.53 -11.37 19.72
N GLN A 59 -19.16 -10.30 19.01
CA GLN A 59 -19.01 -8.95 19.56
C GLN A 59 -20.30 -8.12 19.44
N GLU A 60 -20.38 -7.06 20.23
CA GLU A 60 -21.54 -6.16 20.27
C GLU A 60 -21.45 -5.05 19.22
N PHE A 61 -20.23 -4.59 18.93
CA PHE A 61 -19.96 -3.52 17.96
C PHE A 61 -18.82 -3.91 17.04
N ILE A 62 -18.87 -3.37 15.82
CA ILE A 62 -17.70 -3.18 14.96
C ILE A 62 -17.46 -1.68 14.85
N VAL A 63 -16.23 -1.27 15.15
CA VAL A 63 -15.78 0.11 14.97
C VAL A 63 -14.72 0.14 13.88
N ALA A 64 -14.89 1.07 12.94
CA ALA A 64 -13.99 1.31 11.83
C ALA A 64 -13.62 2.78 11.77
N PHE A 65 -12.33 3.07 11.70
CA PHE A 65 -11.78 4.41 11.59
C PHE A 65 -11.00 4.51 10.29
N GLU A 66 -11.21 5.59 9.55
CA GLU A 66 -10.56 5.85 8.27
C GLU A 66 -9.75 7.15 8.37
N GLY A 67 -8.52 7.16 7.85
CA GLY A 67 -7.66 8.35 7.85
C GLY A 67 -6.40 8.17 7.02
N ASP A 68 -5.72 9.27 6.69
CA ASP A 68 -4.51 9.25 5.87
C ASP A 68 -3.22 9.13 6.68
N ASN A 69 -3.28 9.41 7.99
CA ASN A 69 -2.13 9.37 8.88
C ASN A 69 -2.41 8.51 10.13
N PRO A 70 -1.68 7.39 10.34
CA PRO A 70 -1.85 6.54 11.51
C PRO A 70 -1.54 7.22 12.86
N SER A 71 -0.71 8.26 12.89
CA SER A 71 -0.42 8.98 14.14
C SER A 71 -1.67 9.65 14.70
N ASP A 72 -2.52 10.23 13.84
CA ASP A 72 -3.74 10.91 14.27
C ASP A 72 -4.72 9.92 14.91
N PHE A 73 -4.79 8.69 14.39
CA PHE A 73 -5.59 7.63 14.99
C PHE A 73 -5.01 7.16 16.32
N LEU A 74 -3.68 7.05 16.42
CA LEU A 74 -3.00 6.73 17.68
C LEU A 74 -3.32 7.76 18.76
N ASP A 75 -3.18 9.04 18.44
CA ASP A 75 -3.46 10.17 19.36
C ASP A 75 -4.93 10.16 19.81
N LEU A 76 -5.87 9.99 18.88
CA LEU A 76 -7.29 9.83 19.17
C LEU A 76 -7.55 8.68 20.16
N VAL A 77 -7.00 7.50 19.89
CA VAL A 77 -7.23 6.32 20.75
C VAL A 77 -6.59 6.51 22.12
N MET A 78 -5.42 7.14 22.21
CA MET A 78 -4.78 7.50 23.48
C MET A 78 -5.67 8.40 24.33
N GLU A 79 -6.20 9.50 23.77
CA GLU A 79 -7.10 10.40 24.52
C GLU A 79 -8.42 9.70 24.90
N LEU A 80 -8.96 8.84 24.03
CA LEU A 80 -10.16 8.05 24.34
C LEU A 80 -9.97 7.08 25.52
N ARG A 81 -8.73 6.65 25.84
CA ARG A 81 -8.45 5.82 27.02
C ARG A 81 -8.78 6.54 28.33
N GLU A 82 -8.69 7.87 28.35
CA GLU A 82 -8.94 8.69 29.54
C GLU A 82 -10.43 8.99 29.77
N SER A 83 -11.30 8.69 28.80
CA SER A 83 -12.74 8.92 28.91
C SER A 83 -13.41 7.99 29.93
N LYS A 84 -14.48 8.44 30.61
CA LYS A 84 -15.22 7.57 31.57
C LYS A 84 -15.78 6.32 30.91
N ALA A 85 -16.16 6.42 29.63
CA ALA A 85 -16.69 5.30 28.84
C ALA A 85 -15.67 4.15 28.67
N SER A 86 -14.36 4.43 28.80
CA SER A 86 -13.29 3.43 28.65
C SER A 86 -13.31 2.38 29.76
N SER A 87 -13.75 2.75 30.97
CA SER A 87 -13.89 1.84 32.12
C SER A 87 -14.90 0.70 31.91
N TYR A 88 -15.74 0.81 30.87
CA TYR A 88 -16.72 -0.20 30.49
C TYR A 88 -16.29 -1.04 29.28
N THR A 89 -15.04 -0.96 28.84
CA THR A 89 -14.52 -1.81 27.76
C THR A 89 -14.20 -3.21 28.28
N LEU A 90 -14.84 -4.24 27.73
CA LEU A 90 -14.53 -5.65 28.04
C LEU A 90 -13.51 -6.23 27.05
N ARG A 91 -13.68 -5.94 25.76
CA ARG A 91 -12.80 -6.42 24.68
C ARG A 91 -12.82 -5.42 23.52
N ASP A 92 -11.65 -5.05 23.03
CA ASP A 92 -11.45 -4.22 21.83
C ASP A 92 -10.41 -4.82 20.84
N THR A 93 -10.20 -6.13 20.93
CA THR A 93 -9.19 -6.89 20.17
C THR A 93 -9.80 -8.10 19.44
N PRO A 94 -9.18 -8.57 18.33
CA PRO A 94 -7.96 -8.03 17.69
C PRO A 94 -8.20 -6.73 16.92
N THR A 95 -7.17 -5.89 16.86
CA THR A 95 -7.17 -4.70 16.00
C THR A 95 -6.50 -5.01 14.66
N PHE A 96 -7.18 -4.67 13.58
CA PHE A 96 -6.63 -4.75 12.23
C PHE A 96 -6.32 -3.35 11.72
N THR A 97 -5.04 -3.09 11.47
CA THR A 97 -4.57 -1.90 10.76
C THR A 97 -4.37 -2.27 9.29
N CYS A 98 -5.18 -1.68 8.42
CA CYS A 98 -5.23 -2.01 7.00
C CYS A 98 -4.77 -0.82 6.14
N VAL A 99 -4.23 -1.12 4.96
CA VAL A 99 -3.86 -0.14 3.93
C VAL A 99 -4.81 -0.30 2.75
N GLN A 100 -5.44 0.79 2.32
CA GLN A 100 -6.26 0.82 1.12
C GLN A 100 -5.35 0.56 -0.10
N MET A 101 -5.74 -0.40 -0.93
CA MET A 101 -5.08 -0.68 -2.19
C MET A 101 -6.07 -1.32 -3.16
N SER A 102 -5.70 -1.35 -4.44
CA SER A 102 -6.53 -2.06 -5.42
C SER A 102 -6.51 -3.57 -5.13
N LEU A 103 -7.58 -4.29 -5.52
CA LEU A 103 -7.66 -5.76 -5.41
C LEU A 103 -6.39 -6.44 -5.94
N TRP A 104 -5.84 -5.90 -7.02
CA TRP A 104 -4.68 -6.46 -7.68
C TRP A 104 -3.39 -6.26 -6.90
N ASP A 105 -3.21 -5.08 -6.31
CA ASP A 105 -2.06 -4.81 -5.45
C ASP A 105 -2.09 -5.67 -4.19
N MET A 106 -3.30 -5.97 -3.69
CA MET A 106 -3.51 -6.93 -2.60
C MET A 106 -3.05 -8.33 -3.02
N LEU A 107 -3.50 -8.81 -4.18
CA LEU A 107 -3.13 -10.15 -4.68
C LEU A 107 -1.62 -10.26 -4.94
N ASP A 108 -0.98 -9.25 -5.52
CA ASP A 108 0.48 -9.21 -5.72
C ASP A 108 1.24 -9.21 -4.39
N THR A 109 0.72 -8.49 -3.38
CA THR A 109 1.29 -8.48 -2.02
C THR A 109 1.19 -9.86 -1.36
N LEU A 110 0.09 -10.59 -1.57
CA LEU A 110 -0.12 -11.95 -1.08
C LEU A 110 0.71 -13.02 -1.82
N GLY A 111 1.50 -12.65 -2.84
CA GLY A 111 2.31 -13.58 -3.63
C GLY A 111 1.55 -14.23 -4.79
N GLY A 112 0.40 -13.68 -5.16
CA GLY A 112 -0.44 -14.19 -6.25
C GLY A 112 0.17 -13.96 -7.62
N ALA A 113 0.89 -14.95 -8.13
CA ALA A 113 1.28 -15.07 -9.54
C ALA A 113 0.08 -14.98 -10.52
N GLY A 114 -1.16 -15.21 -10.04
CA GLY A 114 -2.38 -15.14 -10.86
C GLY A 114 -3.03 -13.75 -10.98
N ALA A 115 -2.62 -12.74 -10.20
CA ALA A 115 -3.15 -11.39 -10.36
C ALA A 115 -2.81 -10.79 -11.72
N ALA A 116 -1.66 -11.20 -12.25
CA ALA A 116 -1.08 -10.61 -13.43
C ALA A 116 -1.46 -11.32 -14.74
N GLU A 117 -2.08 -12.50 -14.69
CA GLU A 117 -2.81 -13.07 -15.84
C GLU A 117 -4.09 -12.27 -16.15
N ALA A 118 -4.77 -11.73 -15.13
CA ALA A 118 -5.96 -10.91 -15.31
C ALA A 118 -5.67 -9.43 -15.65
N LEU A 119 -4.43 -8.97 -15.40
CA LEU A 119 -4.00 -7.57 -15.51
C LEU A 119 -3.11 -7.27 -16.70
N ALA A 120 -2.93 -8.21 -17.64
CA ALA A 120 -2.46 -7.87 -18.97
C ALA A 120 -3.51 -6.96 -19.63
N ARG A 121 -3.57 -5.67 -19.22
CA ARG A 121 -4.38 -4.61 -19.84
C ARG A 121 -4.07 -4.51 -21.33
N ARG A 122 -2.90 -5.03 -21.73
CA ARG A 122 -2.52 -5.26 -23.11
C ARG A 122 -1.89 -6.66 -23.20
N PRO A 123 -2.37 -7.54 -24.08
CA PRO A 123 -1.75 -8.84 -24.28
C PRO A 123 -0.31 -8.67 -24.78
N ALA A 124 0.52 -9.69 -24.53
CA ALA A 124 1.82 -9.78 -25.20
C ALA A 124 1.61 -9.78 -26.72
N ARG A 125 2.45 -9.03 -27.43
CA ARG A 125 2.48 -9.01 -28.89
C ARG A 125 3.04 -10.33 -29.42
N ALA A 126 2.94 -10.53 -30.73
CA ALA A 126 3.48 -11.71 -31.41
C ALA A 126 5.02 -11.88 -31.25
N ASP A 127 5.74 -10.79 -30.99
CA ASP A 127 7.18 -10.79 -30.68
C ASP A 127 7.48 -10.99 -29.18
N GLY A 128 6.44 -11.27 -28.38
CA GLY A 128 6.53 -11.53 -26.94
C GLY A 128 6.66 -10.27 -26.08
N TYR A 129 6.72 -9.06 -26.67
CA TYR A 129 6.77 -7.82 -25.90
C TYR A 129 5.38 -7.41 -25.41
N THR A 130 5.30 -6.99 -24.14
CA THR A 130 4.07 -6.47 -23.54
C THR A 130 4.13 -4.94 -23.51
N PRO A 131 3.20 -4.21 -24.16
CA PRO A 131 3.11 -2.76 -24.01
C PRO A 131 2.49 -2.43 -22.65
N VAL A 132 3.12 -1.54 -21.88
CA VAL A 132 2.79 -1.35 -20.45
C VAL A 132 2.43 0.07 -20.05
N ALA A 133 2.94 1.07 -20.76
CA ALA A 133 2.70 2.49 -20.49
C ALA A 133 3.07 3.33 -21.71
N THR A 134 2.73 4.61 -21.68
CA THR A 134 3.30 5.65 -22.55
C THR A 134 4.43 6.39 -21.83
N LEU A 135 5.28 7.11 -22.55
CA LEU A 135 6.33 7.95 -21.93
C LEU A 135 5.76 9.10 -21.10
N ALA A 136 4.62 9.67 -21.51
CA ALA A 136 3.94 10.73 -20.75
C ALA A 136 3.46 10.25 -19.37
N GLU A 137 3.22 8.94 -19.24
CA GLU A 137 2.83 8.28 -18.01
C GLU A 137 4.01 8.04 -17.05
N LEU A 138 5.26 8.29 -17.48
CA LEU A 138 6.50 8.06 -16.73
C LEU A 138 7.34 9.34 -16.65
N ALA A 139 6.91 10.26 -15.78
CA ALA A 139 7.63 11.49 -15.52
C ALA A 139 9.07 11.21 -15.03
N PRO A 140 10.06 12.05 -15.40
CA PRO A 140 11.44 11.88 -14.94
C PRO A 140 11.55 11.82 -13.42
N GLY A 141 12.32 10.85 -12.91
CA GLY A 141 12.55 10.66 -11.47
C GLY A 141 11.39 10.02 -10.70
N VAL A 142 10.27 9.71 -11.36
CA VAL A 142 9.12 9.04 -10.74
C VAL A 142 9.09 7.57 -11.14
N GLY A 143 8.93 6.71 -10.14
CA GLY A 143 8.69 5.29 -10.35
C GLY A 143 7.22 5.01 -10.72
N ARG A 144 6.99 4.06 -11.62
CA ARG A 144 5.64 3.60 -11.97
C ARG A 144 5.55 2.10 -11.98
N ARG A 145 4.58 1.55 -11.25
CA ARG A 145 4.25 0.13 -11.33
C ARG A 145 3.47 -0.17 -12.59
N VAL A 146 3.87 -1.23 -13.28
CA VAL A 146 3.18 -1.82 -14.43
C VAL A 146 3.17 -3.34 -14.31
N TYR A 147 2.45 -4.02 -15.21
CA TYR A 147 2.38 -5.47 -15.25
C TYR A 147 2.80 -5.99 -16.62
N ALA A 148 3.71 -6.95 -16.65
CA ALA A 148 4.16 -7.64 -17.87
C ALA A 148 4.35 -9.13 -17.59
N ALA A 149 3.85 -9.98 -18.49
CA ALA A 149 4.00 -11.43 -18.42
C ALA A 149 3.70 -12.05 -17.04
N GLY A 150 2.65 -11.60 -16.35
CA GLY A 150 2.31 -12.17 -15.04
C GLY A 150 3.08 -11.57 -13.86
N GLU A 151 3.82 -10.47 -14.04
CA GLU A 151 4.71 -9.94 -12.99
C GLU A 151 4.52 -8.43 -12.80
N ALA A 152 4.62 -7.97 -11.55
CA ALA A 152 4.69 -6.55 -11.23
C ALA A 152 6.10 -6.01 -11.49
N VAL A 153 6.21 -5.03 -12.39
CA VAL A 153 7.46 -4.39 -12.80
C VAL A 153 7.43 -2.91 -12.42
N ALA A 154 8.52 -2.39 -11.87
CA ALA A 154 8.71 -0.97 -11.61
C ALA A 154 9.48 -0.35 -12.78
N LEU A 155 8.85 0.62 -13.43
CA LEU A 155 9.45 1.48 -14.44
C LEU A 155 10.03 2.73 -13.80
N PHE A 156 11.16 3.19 -14.30
CA PHE A 156 11.79 4.45 -13.91
C PHE A 156 12.29 5.19 -15.14
N ASN A 157 12.08 6.50 -15.20
CA ASN A 157 12.71 7.35 -16.21
C ASN A 157 13.85 8.14 -15.56
N VAL A 158 15.08 7.77 -15.87
CA VAL A 158 16.29 8.44 -15.38
C VAL A 158 16.98 9.11 -16.56
N ASN A 159 16.97 10.45 -16.55
CA ASN A 159 17.60 11.27 -17.59
C ASN A 159 17.15 10.91 -19.02
N GLY A 160 15.87 10.58 -19.20
CA GLY A 160 15.29 10.19 -20.50
C GLY A 160 15.47 8.71 -20.86
N THR A 161 16.21 7.95 -20.06
CA THR A 161 16.36 6.50 -20.24
C THR A 161 15.38 5.76 -19.34
N VAL A 162 14.63 4.83 -19.92
CA VAL A 162 13.64 4.02 -19.20
C VAL A 162 14.28 2.72 -18.71
N TYR A 163 14.18 2.48 -17.41
CA TYR A 163 14.62 1.26 -16.74
C TYR A 163 13.43 0.49 -16.21
N ALA A 164 13.54 -0.84 -16.18
CA ALA A 164 12.51 -1.72 -15.65
C ALA A 164 13.13 -2.78 -14.74
N ILE A 165 12.62 -2.89 -13.51
CA ILE A 165 13.08 -3.84 -12.49
C ILE A 165 11.90 -4.54 -11.84
N ALA A 166 12.12 -5.68 -11.18
CA ALA A 166 11.09 -6.31 -10.36
C ALA A 166 10.55 -5.29 -9.34
N ASN A 167 9.23 -5.18 -9.21
CA ASN A 167 8.66 -4.18 -8.30
C ASN A 167 8.80 -4.56 -6.82
N ARG A 168 9.16 -5.81 -6.50
CA ARG A 168 9.24 -6.29 -5.12
C ARG A 168 10.69 -6.33 -4.64
N CYS A 169 10.95 -5.58 -3.57
CA CYS A 169 12.23 -5.63 -2.85
C CYS A 169 12.51 -7.06 -2.37
N THR A 170 13.71 -7.58 -2.61
CA THR A 170 14.12 -8.93 -2.17
C THR A 170 14.28 -9.08 -0.66
N HIS A 171 14.32 -7.98 0.10
CA HIS A 171 14.41 -8.01 1.57
C HIS A 171 13.04 -8.23 2.22
N ALA A 172 12.07 -7.36 1.95
CA ALA A 172 10.77 -7.36 2.62
C ALA A 172 9.59 -7.12 1.67
N ARG A 173 9.76 -7.30 0.35
CA ARG A 173 8.72 -7.15 -0.68
C ARG A 173 8.06 -5.77 -0.80
N ALA A 174 8.69 -4.73 -0.26
CA ALA A 174 8.30 -3.34 -0.50
C ALA A 174 8.15 -3.05 -2.00
N SER A 175 7.20 -2.18 -2.35
CA SER A 175 6.98 -1.71 -3.72
C SER A 175 8.09 -0.74 -4.12
N LEU A 176 8.99 -1.16 -5.00
CA LEU A 176 10.14 -0.37 -5.42
C LEU A 176 9.74 0.82 -6.29
N SER A 177 8.62 0.77 -7.00
CA SER A 177 8.09 1.93 -7.74
C SER A 177 7.75 3.12 -6.84
N GLU A 178 7.55 2.89 -5.54
CA GLU A 178 7.32 3.94 -4.53
C GLU A 178 8.63 4.42 -3.88
N GLY A 179 9.77 3.85 -4.29
CA GLY A 179 11.09 4.21 -3.79
C GLY A 179 11.61 5.53 -4.36
N ALA A 180 12.55 6.13 -3.64
CA ALA A 180 13.23 7.35 -4.08
C ALA A 180 14.30 7.02 -5.13
N VAL A 181 14.31 7.77 -6.23
CA VAL A 181 15.28 7.60 -7.32
C VAL A 181 16.50 8.50 -7.09
N ASP A 182 17.70 7.94 -7.23
CA ASP A 182 18.96 8.67 -7.35
C ASP A 182 19.41 8.65 -8.82
N PRO A 183 19.22 9.76 -9.57
CA PRO A 183 19.61 9.83 -10.98
C PRO A 183 21.12 9.76 -11.21
N ALA A 184 21.93 10.19 -10.24
CA ALA A 184 23.39 10.22 -10.37
C ALA A 184 23.98 8.81 -10.23
N ARG A 185 23.38 7.98 -9.35
CA ARG A 185 23.78 6.58 -9.16
C ARG A 185 23.00 5.59 -10.02
N CYS A 186 22.01 6.06 -10.78
CA CYS A 186 21.03 5.23 -11.50
C CYS A 186 20.47 4.13 -10.58
N ALA A 187 19.95 4.55 -9.43
CA ALA A 187 19.54 3.64 -8.36
C ALA A 187 18.18 4.02 -7.78
N VAL A 188 17.52 3.04 -7.17
CA VAL A 188 16.31 3.26 -6.36
C VAL A 188 16.56 2.83 -4.91
N THR A 189 16.11 3.67 -3.99
CA THR A 189 16.10 3.39 -2.55
C THR A 189 14.70 2.91 -2.14
N CYS A 190 14.65 1.69 -1.60
CA CYS A 190 13.44 1.04 -1.10
C CYS A 190 12.79 1.91 0.01
N PRO A 191 11.46 2.14 -0.04
CA PRO A 191 10.78 3.04 0.89
C PRO A 191 10.59 2.48 2.31
N TRP A 192 10.90 1.21 2.55
CA TRP A 192 10.69 0.59 3.87
C TRP A 192 11.96 0.52 4.72
N HIS A 193 13.01 -0.10 4.18
CA HIS A 193 14.25 -0.37 4.93
C HIS A 193 15.49 0.13 4.19
N GLU A 194 15.31 1.10 3.29
CA GLU A 194 16.39 1.86 2.64
C GLU A 194 17.38 1.02 1.81
N GLY A 195 17.02 -0.21 1.45
CA GLY A 195 17.79 -1.03 0.52
C GLY A 195 17.93 -0.35 -0.85
N VAL A 196 19.15 -0.26 -1.35
CA VAL A 196 19.46 0.46 -2.60
C VAL A 196 19.76 -0.54 -3.70
N PHE A 197 19.11 -0.40 -4.84
CA PHE A 197 19.30 -1.27 -6.01
C PHE A 197 19.71 -0.46 -7.24
N SER A 198 20.63 -1.01 -8.03
CA SER A 198 20.95 -0.50 -9.37
C SER A 198 19.76 -0.71 -10.30
N LEU A 199 19.30 0.35 -10.97
CA LEU A 199 18.27 0.26 -12.01
C LEU A 199 18.84 -0.37 -13.30
N GLU A 200 20.15 -0.22 -13.53
CA GLU A 200 20.86 -0.82 -14.65
C GLU A 200 21.05 -2.32 -14.49
N THR A 201 21.37 -2.83 -13.29
CA THR A 201 21.84 -4.22 -13.14
C THR A 201 21.02 -5.06 -12.16
N GLY A 202 20.14 -4.41 -11.39
CA GLY A 202 19.40 -5.05 -10.29
C GLY A 202 20.26 -5.41 -9.09
N GLN A 203 21.57 -5.14 -9.12
CA GLN A 203 22.48 -5.44 -8.02
C GLN A 203 22.18 -4.58 -6.79
N VAL A 204 22.41 -5.17 -5.62
CA VAL A 204 22.34 -4.45 -4.35
C VAL A 204 23.53 -3.50 -4.26
N LEU A 205 23.26 -2.22 -4.05
CA LEU A 205 24.27 -1.18 -3.88
C LEU A 205 24.42 -0.73 -2.41
N GLY A 206 23.50 -1.13 -1.54
CA GLY A 206 23.55 -0.82 -0.11
C GLY A 206 22.28 -1.20 0.63
N GLY A 207 22.34 -1.05 1.96
CA GLY A 207 21.24 -1.37 2.87
C GLY A 207 21.10 -2.87 3.17
N PRO A 208 19.99 -3.29 3.78
CA PRO A 208 19.78 -4.67 4.25
C PRO A 208 19.68 -5.80 3.21
N PRO A 209 19.21 -5.59 1.95
CA PRO A 209 19.06 -6.67 0.98
C PRO A 209 20.38 -7.41 0.71
N SER A 210 20.31 -8.72 0.49
CA SER A 210 21.47 -9.55 0.11
C SER A 210 21.34 -10.18 -1.29
N LEU A 211 20.15 -10.11 -1.89
CA LEU A 211 19.85 -10.70 -3.19
C LEU A 211 19.52 -9.62 -4.22
N PRO A 212 20.02 -9.74 -5.47
CA PRO A 212 19.68 -8.82 -6.54
C PRO A 212 18.22 -8.98 -6.95
N ILE A 213 17.66 -7.95 -7.57
CA ILE A 213 16.34 -7.98 -8.20
C ILE A 213 16.49 -8.26 -9.71
N ALA A 214 15.45 -8.83 -10.32
CA ALA A 214 15.41 -8.97 -11.77
C ALA A 214 15.33 -7.58 -12.42
N VAL A 215 16.05 -7.42 -13.53
CA VAL A 215 15.92 -6.30 -14.47
C VAL A 215 15.17 -6.80 -15.71
N TYR A 216 14.54 -5.93 -16.47
CA TYR A 216 13.79 -6.31 -17.66
C TYR A 216 14.26 -5.51 -18.86
N ARG A 217 14.38 -6.15 -20.03
CA ARG A 217 14.64 -5.43 -21.27
C ARG A 217 13.45 -4.55 -21.62
N VAL A 218 13.74 -3.27 -21.84
CA VAL A 218 12.78 -2.27 -22.27
C VAL A 218 13.04 -1.93 -23.74
N LYS A 219 11.96 -1.75 -24.49
CA LYS A 219 11.96 -1.21 -25.85
C LYS A 219 10.99 -0.03 -25.92
N LEU A 220 11.39 1.03 -26.61
CA LEU A 220 10.51 2.15 -26.93
C LEU A 220 10.11 2.06 -28.41
N GLU A 221 8.81 2.14 -28.69
CA GLU A 221 8.28 2.31 -30.05
C GLU A 221 7.38 3.54 -30.07
N GLY A 222 7.88 4.62 -30.66
CA GLY A 222 7.23 5.92 -30.56
C GLY A 222 7.17 6.38 -29.11
N ASP A 223 5.95 6.58 -28.59
CA ASP A 223 5.69 6.95 -27.20
C ASP A 223 5.43 5.74 -26.28
N THR A 224 5.36 4.54 -26.83
CA THR A 224 4.92 3.35 -26.09
C THR A 224 6.12 2.62 -25.49
N VAL A 225 6.03 2.34 -24.19
CA VAL A 225 6.99 1.55 -23.44
C VAL A 225 6.59 0.08 -23.51
N LEU A 226 7.52 -0.77 -23.95
CA LEU A 226 7.35 -2.23 -24.04
C LEU A 226 8.36 -2.97 -23.17
N ILE A 227 7.91 -4.04 -22.53
CA ILE A 227 8.73 -4.95 -21.72
C ILE A 227 8.87 -6.30 -22.44
N ALA A 228 10.07 -6.86 -22.46
CA ALA A 228 10.39 -8.13 -23.09
C ALA A 228 9.78 -9.36 -22.38
N PRO A 229 9.79 -10.55 -23.02
CA PRO A 229 9.42 -11.81 -22.39
C PRO A 229 10.20 -12.11 -21.09
N ALA A 230 9.64 -12.94 -20.22
CA ALA A 230 10.23 -13.28 -18.92
C ALA A 230 11.65 -13.87 -19.00
N GLU A 231 11.99 -14.54 -20.10
CA GLU A 231 13.32 -15.12 -20.35
C GLU A 231 14.39 -14.05 -20.62
N ALA A 232 13.98 -12.83 -21.00
CA ALA A 232 14.87 -11.71 -21.31
C ALA A 232 14.96 -10.70 -20.14
N ARG A 233 15.07 -11.21 -18.90
CA ARG A 233 15.25 -10.43 -17.66
C ARG A 233 16.68 -9.87 -17.47
N GLU A 234 17.23 -9.33 -18.54
CA GLU A 234 18.54 -8.67 -18.56
C GLU A 234 18.34 -7.19 -18.92
N PRO A 235 19.29 -6.31 -18.56
CA PRO A 235 19.12 -4.90 -18.83
C PRO A 235 19.48 -4.56 -20.29
N THR A 236 18.72 -3.63 -20.89
CA THR A 236 19.12 -2.98 -22.13
C THR A 236 20.03 -1.81 -21.78
N VAL A 237 21.35 -2.01 -21.80
CA VAL A 237 22.30 -0.90 -21.60
C VAL A 237 22.46 -0.17 -22.92
N ALA A 238 22.07 1.10 -22.98
CA ALA A 238 22.41 1.94 -24.12
C ALA A 238 23.94 2.04 -24.22
N PRO A 239 24.55 1.87 -25.40
CA PRO A 239 26.01 2.03 -25.54
C PRO A 239 26.37 3.43 -25.05
N ARG A 240 27.24 3.51 -24.03
CA ARG A 240 27.76 4.79 -23.54
C ARG A 240 28.51 5.42 -24.72
N SER A 241 28.08 6.60 -25.16
CA SER A 241 28.87 7.40 -26.11
C SER A 241 30.20 7.71 -25.43
N SER A 242 31.26 7.12 -25.98
CA SER A 242 32.66 7.40 -25.64
C SER A 242 33.00 8.87 -25.83
#